data_AF-L0HFM4-F1
#
_entry.id   AF-L0HFM4-F1
#
_cell.length_a   1.000
_cell.length_b   1.000
_cell.length_c   1.000
_cell.angle_alpha   90.00
_cell.angle_beta   90.00
_cell.angle_gamma   90.00
#
_symmetry.space_group_name_H-M   'P 1'
#
loop_
_entity.id
_entity.type
_entity.pdbx_description
1 polymer ?
#
loop_
_entity_poly.entity_id
_entity_poly.type
_entity_poly.pdbx_seq_one_letter_code
_entity_poly.pdbx_strand_id
1 'polypeptide(L)' 'MPAKKFKPEDVIGKPYRRGLLPYGGGIVRGKIAFAVSEEEHNADMKRLKALRP' A
#
# COMPACT_ATOMS: atom_id res chain seq x y z
N MET A 1 -14.30 16.61 6.01
CA MET A 1 -14.59 15.38 5.23
C MET A 1 -13.66 14.31 5.77
N PRO A 2 -14.13 13.19 6.35
CA PRO A 2 -13.22 12.14 6.80
C PRO A 2 -12.47 11.62 5.57
N ALA A 3 -11.14 11.69 5.59
CA ALA A 3 -10.31 11.14 4.54
C ALA A 3 -10.69 9.67 4.37
N LYS A 4 -11.19 9.31 3.18
CA LYS A 4 -11.61 7.94 2.88
C LYS A 4 -10.39 7.05 3.07
N LYS A 5 -10.37 6.22 4.11
CA LYS A 5 -9.26 5.31 4.39
C LYS A 5 -9.01 4.45 3.14
N PHE A 6 -7.75 4.40 2.71
CA PHE A 6 -7.34 3.61 1.57
C PHE A 6 -7.58 2.13 1.88
N LYS A 7 -8.34 1.44 1.03
CA LYS A 7 -8.53 0.00 1.10
C LYS A 7 -7.76 -0.67 -0.03
N PRO A 8 -6.80 -1.56 0.27
CA PRO A 8 -6.04 -2.29 -0.75
C PRO A 8 -6.91 -3.01 -1.77
N GLU A 9 -7.98 -3.65 -1.29
CA GLU A 9 -8.91 -4.44 -2.10
C GLU A 9 -9.58 -3.62 -3.22
N ASP A 10 -9.76 -2.32 -3.01
CA ASP A 10 -10.38 -1.44 -4.00
C ASP A 10 -9.48 -1.20 -5.23
N VAL A 11 -8.18 -1.48 -5.15
CA VAL A 11 -7.22 -1.20 -6.24
C VAL A 11 -6.63 -2.46 -6.88
N ILE A 12 -6.71 -3.60 -6.22
CA ILE A 12 -6.19 -4.88 -6.75
C ILE A 12 -6.90 -5.23 -8.08
N GLY A 13 -6.12 -5.70 -9.05
CA GLY A 13 -6.60 -6.04 -10.40
C GLY A 13 -6.78 -4.86 -11.35
N LYS A 14 -6.78 -3.61 -10.84
CA LYS A 14 -6.87 -2.41 -11.68
C LYS A 14 -5.53 -2.09 -12.36
N PRO A 15 -5.55 -1.44 -13.54
CA PRO A 15 -4.34 -0.92 -14.16
C PRO A 15 -3.62 0.04 -13.20
N TYR A 16 -2.30 -0.07 -13.11
CA TYR A 16 -1.53 0.81 -12.26
C TYR A 16 -1.58 2.25 -12.78
N ARG A 17 -1.80 3.19 -11.86
CA ARG A 17 -1.65 4.63 -12.06
C ARG A 17 -0.91 5.20 -10.86
N ARG A 18 -0.07 6.20 -11.12
CA ARG A 18 0.67 6.90 -10.07
C ARG A 18 -0.31 7.44 -9.03
N GLY A 19 -0.07 7.15 -7.75
CA GLY A 19 -0.95 7.51 -6.63
C GLY A 19 -1.92 6.42 -6.17
N LEU A 20 -2.06 5.30 -6.89
CA LEU A 20 -2.93 4.18 -6.47
C LEU A 20 -2.34 3.31 -5.35
N LEU A 21 -1.04 3.42 -5.08
CA LEU A 21 -0.33 2.63 -4.06
C LEU A 21 0.38 3.56 -3.06
N PRO A 22 -0.37 4.29 -2.21
CA PRO A 22 0.21 5.28 -1.30
C PRO A 22 1.10 4.67 -0.22
N TYR A 23 0.79 3.45 0.23
CA TYR A 23 1.50 2.76 1.31
C TYR A 23 2.39 1.60 0.83
N GLY A 24 2.49 1.44 -0.50
CA GLY A 24 3.22 0.36 -1.15
C GLY A 24 2.32 -0.69 -1.79
N GLY A 25 2.96 -1.60 -2.53
CA GLY A 25 2.31 -2.66 -3.28
C GLY A 25 3.17 -3.14 -4.45
N GLY A 26 2.63 -4.06 -5.23
CA GLY A 26 3.30 -4.65 -6.38
C GLY A 26 2.42 -4.66 -7.62
N ILE A 27 3.05 -4.55 -8.77
CA ILE A 27 2.40 -4.61 -10.08
C ILE A 27 2.89 -5.82 -10.87
N VAL A 28 1.96 -6.51 -11.54
CA VAL A 28 2.24 -7.64 -12.43
C VAL A 28 1.54 -7.38 -13.75
N ARG A 29 2.29 -7.41 -14.86
CA ARG A 29 1.77 -7.16 -16.22
C ARG A 29 0.93 -5.87 -16.33
N GLY A 30 1.37 -4.80 -15.65
CA GLY A 30 0.72 -3.47 -15.67
C GLY A 30 -0.53 -3.34 -14.79
N LYS A 31 -0.92 -4.39 -14.06
CA LYS A 31 -2.03 -4.37 -13.10
C LYS A 31 -1.51 -4.47 -11.67
N ILE A 32 -2.24 -3.92 -10.72
CA ILE A 32 -1.93 -4.03 -9.30
C ILE A 32 -2.18 -5.48 -8.87
N ALA A 33 -1.14 -6.16 -8.41
CA ALA A 33 -1.21 -7.53 -7.93
C ALA A 33 -1.53 -7.58 -6.43
N PHE A 34 -0.93 -6.68 -5.66
CA PHE A 34 -1.23 -6.49 -4.25
C PHE A 34 -0.99 -5.02 -3.86
N ALA A 35 -1.68 -4.57 -2.81
CA ALA A 35 -1.54 -3.26 -2.23
C ALA A 35 -1.44 -3.39 -0.71
N VAL A 36 -0.69 -2.50 -0.07
CA VAL A 36 -0.46 -2.52 1.38
C VAL A 36 -1.39 -1.50 2.03
N SER A 37 -1.99 -1.86 3.15
CA SER A 37 -2.80 -0.92 3.94
C SER A 37 -1.93 0.06 4.73
N GLU A 38 -2.51 1.18 5.17
CA GLU A 38 -1.82 2.13 6.05
C GLU A 38 -1.32 1.46 7.34
N GLU A 39 -2.13 0.56 7.90
CA GLU A 39 -1.86 -0.12 9.17
C GLU A 39 -0.67 -1.08 9.03
N GLU A 40 -0.62 -1.88 7.96
CA GLU A 40 0.50 -2.77 7.66
C GLU A 40 1.79 -1.97 7.41
N HIS A 41 1.70 -0.91 6.61
CA HIS A 41 2.85 -0.05 6.34
C HIS A 41 3.43 0.57 7.62
N ASN A 42 2.56 1.09 8.49
CA ASN A 42 2.99 1.66 9.76
C ASN A 42 3.59 0.60 10.70
N ALA A 43 3.04 -0.62 10.71
CA ALA A 43 3.59 -1.72 11.48
C ALA A 43 4.99 -2.11 10.99
N ASP A 44 5.18 -2.19 9.67
CA ASP A 44 6.48 -2.54 9.07
C ASP A 44 7.52 -1.44 9.26
N MET A 45 7.12 -0.17 9.13
CA MET A 45 8.00 0.97 9.43
C MET A 45 8.42 1.01 10.90
N LYS A 46 7.52 0.64 11.82
CA LYS A 46 7.85 0.52 13.25
C LYS A 46 8.87 -0.60 13.49
N ARG A 47 8.70 -1.75 12.84
CA ARG A 47 9.68 -2.86 12.90
C ARG A 47 11.03 -2.45 12.33
N LEU A 48 11.05 -1.79 11.18
CA LEU A 48 12.27 -1.27 10.55
C LEU A 48 13.01 -0.28 11.45
N LYS A 49 12.28 0.62 12.13
CA LYS A 49 12.88 1.53 13.12
C LYS A 49 13.49 0.79 14.30
N ALA A 50 12.86 -0.27 14.78
CA ALA A 50 13.38 -1.07 15.89
C ALA A 50 14.63 -1.89 15.52
N LEU A 51 14.86 -2.14 14.23
CA LEU A 51 16.03 -2.87 13.72
C LEU A 51 17.24 -1.97 13.38
N ARG A 52 17.06 -0.64 13.39
CA ARG A 52 18.18 0.29 13.23
C ARG A 52 18.75 0.63 14.62
N PRO A 53 19.98 0.19 14.95
CA PRO A 53 20.65 0.53 16.20
C PRO A 53 20.98 2.03 16.29
#